data_AF-A6YCW9-F1
#
_entry.id   AF-A6YCW9-F1
#
_cell.length_a   1.000
_cell.length_b   1.000
_cell.length_c   1.000
_cell.angle_alpha   90.00
_cell.angle_beta   90.00
_cell.angle_gamma   90.00
#
_symmetry.space_group_name_H-M   'P 1'
#
loop_
_entity.id
_entity.type
_entity.pdbx_description
1 polymer ?
#
loop_
_entity_poly.entity_id
_entity_poly.type
_entity_poly.pdbx_seq_one_letter_code
_entity_poly.pdbx_strand_id
1 'polypeptide(L)' 'FVPMGGQVHPLRSSDSIMWTVKFRNGTMKRFKFPIRTTAEGAANAYVGQNGADLDSESLFLEGELSSPE' A
#
# COMPACT_ATOMS: atom_id res chain seq x y z
N PHE A 1 15.00 9.77 -25.51
CA PHE A 1 16.20 10.54 -25.13
C PHE A 1 16.06 11.00 -23.69
N VAL A 2 17.06 10.80 -22.83
CA VAL A 2 17.08 11.27 -21.44
C VAL A 2 18.39 12.04 -21.20
N PRO A 3 18.36 13.37 -21.02
CA PRO A 3 19.57 14.16 -20.83
C PRO A 3 20.18 13.91 -19.44
N MET A 4 21.50 13.97 -19.35
CA MET A 4 22.23 13.77 -18.10
C MET A 4 21.86 14.81 -17.01
N GLY A 5 22.10 14.48 -15.74
CA GLY A 5 22.08 15.44 -14.62
C GLY A 5 20.78 15.51 -13.80
N GLY A 6 19.71 14.85 -14.24
CA GLY A 6 18.52 14.62 -13.40
C GLY A 6 18.68 13.36 -12.55
N GLN A 7 18.21 13.39 -11.29
CA GLN A 7 18.20 12.21 -10.41
C GLN A 7 17.01 12.21 -9.45
N VAL A 8 16.54 11.02 -9.10
CA VAL A 8 15.45 10.79 -8.15
C VAL A 8 15.90 9.75 -7.13
N HIS A 9 15.96 10.12 -5.86
CA HIS A 9 16.41 9.25 -4.78
C HIS A 9 15.27 9.01 -3.78
N PRO A 10 14.76 7.77 -3.65
CA PRO A 10 13.85 7.39 -2.58
C PRO A 10 14.60 7.11 -1.29
N LEU A 11 13.99 7.48 -0.17
CA LEU A 11 14.34 6.99 1.16
C LEU A 11 13.07 6.46 1.82
N ARG A 12 12.96 5.13 1.91
CA ARG A 12 11.81 4.45 2.52
C ARG A 12 12.05 4.22 4.01
N SER A 13 11.11 4.67 4.84
CA SER A 13 11.01 4.36 6.27
C SER A 13 9.92 3.30 6.50
N SER A 14 9.57 3.02 7.76
CA SER A 14 8.51 2.07 8.14
C SER A 14 7.10 2.56 7.80
N ASP A 15 6.80 3.84 8.03
CA ASP A 15 5.47 4.46 7.92
C ASP A 15 5.36 5.49 6.77
N SER A 16 6.49 5.89 6.21
CA SER A 16 6.57 6.96 5.21
C SER A 16 7.69 6.73 4.20
N ILE A 17 7.55 7.34 3.03
CA ILE A 17 8.59 7.42 2.00
C ILE A 17 8.90 8.88 1.71
N MET A 18 10.20 9.19 1.62
CA MET A 18 10.69 10.50 1.20
C MET A 18 11.29 10.40 -0.18
N TRP A 19 11.00 11.37 -1.02
CA TRP A 19 11.55 11.49 -2.36
C TRP A 19 12.34 12.78 -2.48
N THR A 20 13.60 12.67 -2.87
CA THR A 20 14.43 13.82 -3.27
C THR A 20 14.60 13.80 -4.78
N VAL A 21 14.05 14.80 -5.45
CA VAL A 21 14.16 15.02 -6.89
C VAL A 21 15.12 16.16 -7.14
N LYS A 22 16.24 15.89 -7.83
CA LYS A 22 17.19 16.92 -8.28
C LYS A 22 17.12 17.01 -9.81
N PHE A 23 16.76 18.18 -10.29
CA PHE A 23 16.70 18.49 -11.72
C PHE A 23 18.09 18.82 -12.27
N ARG A 24 18.26 18.71 -13.59
CA ARG A 24 19.53 19.04 -14.28
C ARG A 24 20.01 20.46 -13.99
N ASN A 25 19.09 21.41 -13.80
CA ASN A 25 19.40 22.81 -13.48
C ASN A 25 19.79 23.04 -12.01
N GLY A 26 19.89 21.99 -11.20
CA GLY A 26 20.24 22.08 -9.77
C GLY A 26 19.05 22.27 -8.83
N THR A 27 17.85 22.59 -9.33
CA THR A 27 16.64 22.71 -8.49
C THR A 27 16.38 21.39 -7.77
N MET A 28 16.11 21.47 -6.47
CA MET A 28 15.80 20.30 -5.64
C MET A 28 14.38 20.41 -5.08
N LYS A 29 13.61 19.33 -5.19
CA LYS A 29 12.30 19.18 -4.54
C LYS A 29 12.33 17.98 -3.60
N ARG A 30 11.72 18.13 -2.44
CA ARG A 30 11.57 17.08 -1.43
C ARG A 30 10.10 16.84 -1.15
N PHE A 31 9.71 15.59 -1.14
CA PHE A 31 8.35 15.16 -0.84
C PHE A 31 8.39 14.10 0.27
N LYS A 32 7.36 14.08 1.10
CA LYS A 32 7.15 13.02 2.09
C LYS A 32 5.70 12.57 2.00
N PHE A 33 5.51 11.27 1.85
CA PHE A 33 4.18 10.64 1.78
C PHE A 33 4.07 9.54 2.81
N PRO A 34 2.93 9.40 3.51
CA PRO A 34 2.65 8.22 4.32
C PRO A 34 2.50 6.99 3.41
N ILE A 35 2.96 5.83 3.86
CA ILE A 35 2.85 4.56 3.11
C ILE A 35 2.14 3.44 3.88
N ARG A 36 2.05 3.55 5.22
CA ARG A 36 1.32 2.61 6.07
C ARG A 36 0.68 3.37 7.22
N THR A 37 -0.52 2.93 7.63
CA THR A 37 -1.23 3.44 8.80
C THR A 37 -1.09 2.51 10.01
N THR A 38 -0.58 1.29 9.81
CA THR A 38 -0.31 0.29 10.85
C THR A 38 1.15 -0.17 10.80
N ALA A 39 1.65 -0.67 11.93
CA ALA A 39 3.02 -1.15 12.04
C ALA A 39 3.26 -2.40 11.17
N GLU A 40 4.51 -2.60 10.73
CA GLU A 40 4.90 -3.82 10.04
C GLU A 40 4.68 -5.04 10.94
N GLY A 41 4.09 -6.10 10.37
CA GLY A 41 3.78 -7.34 11.09
C GLY A 41 2.56 -7.27 12.00
N ALA A 42 1.90 -6.10 12.13
CA ALA A 42 0.68 -5.95 12.96
C ALA A 42 -0.63 -6.28 12.22
N ALA A 43 -0.56 -6.73 10.96
CA ALA A 43 -1.73 -7.19 10.25
C ALA A 43 -2.25 -8.47 10.91
N ASN A 44 -3.45 -8.40 11.49
CA ASN A 44 -4.10 -9.55 12.09
C ASN A 44 -4.99 -10.21 11.04
N ALA A 45 -4.94 -11.53 10.99
CA ALA A 45 -5.95 -12.32 10.30
C ALA A 45 -7.27 -12.30 11.11
N TYR A 46 -8.20 -13.17 10.74
CA TYR A 46 -9.50 -13.29 11.40
C TYR A 46 -9.42 -14.16 12.66
N VAL A 47 -8.69 -13.68 13.67
CA VAL A 47 -8.47 -14.43 14.92
C VAL A 47 -9.82 -14.79 15.56
N GLY A 48 -10.04 -16.09 15.79
CA GLY A 48 -11.23 -16.61 16.47
C GLY A 48 -12.48 -16.76 15.59
N GLN A 49 -12.40 -16.48 14.29
CA GLN A 49 -13.50 -16.79 13.37
C GLN A 49 -13.40 -18.22 12.83
N ASN A 50 -14.56 -18.85 12.62
CA ASN A 50 -14.69 -20.15 11.98
C ASN A 50 -15.38 -19.97 10.63
N GLY A 51 -14.91 -20.71 9.63
CA GLY A 51 -15.58 -20.75 8.33
C GLY A 51 -16.96 -21.39 8.45
N ALA A 52 -17.86 -20.99 7.56
CA ALA A 52 -19.18 -21.58 7.41
C ALA A 52 -19.12 -22.82 6.50
N ASP A 53 -20.00 -22.90 5.52
CA ASP A 53 -20.10 -24.03 4.58
C ASP A 53 -19.14 -23.86 3.39
N LEU A 54 -18.36 -24.90 3.10
CA LEU A 54 -17.42 -24.93 1.98
C LEU A 54 -18.10 -25.13 0.62
N ASP A 55 -19.33 -25.66 0.61
CA ASP A 55 -20.11 -25.85 -0.61
C ASP A 55 -20.94 -24.59 -0.95
N SER A 56 -20.87 -23.54 -0.11
CA SER A 56 -21.52 -22.25 -0.37
C SER A 56 -20.63 -21.31 -1.19
N GLU A 57 -21.25 -20.32 -1.84
CA GLU A 57 -20.55 -19.30 -2.63
C GLU A 57 -19.98 -18.14 -1.76
N SER A 58 -20.26 -18.12 -0.45
CA SER A 58 -19.85 -17.03 0.44
C SER A 58 -18.36 -17.13 0.79
N LEU A 59 -17.62 -16.03 0.64
CA LEU A 59 -16.27 -15.91 1.19
C LEU A 59 -16.30 -15.85 2.72
N PHE A 60 -15.14 -16.10 3.33
CA PHE A 60 -14.98 -16.24 4.78
C PHE A 60 -15.56 -15.10 5.64
N LEU A 61 -15.59 -13.86 5.14
CA LEU A 61 -16.18 -12.69 5.82
C LEU A 61 -17.52 -12.23 5.22
N GLU A 62 -18.00 -12.89 4.19
CA GLU A 62 -19.24 -12.50 3.53
C GLU A 62 -20.46 -13.01 4.30
N GLY A 63 -21.50 -12.20 4.30
CA GLY A 63 -22.82 -12.57 4.82
C GLY A 63 -23.71 -13.09 3.69
N GLU A 64 -24.99 -12.74 3.77
CA GLU A 64 -25.96 -13.10 2.74
C GLU A 64 -25.65 -12.39 1.42
N LEU A 65 -25.52 -13.17 0.34
CA LEU A 65 -25.21 -12.69 -1.01
C LEU A 65 -26.50 -12.19 -1.68
N SER A 66 -26.41 -11.11 -2.44
CA SER A 66 -27.54 -10.59 -3.21
C SER A 66 -27.84 -11.47 -4.42
N SER A 67 -29.10 -11.86 -4.62
CA SER A 67 -29.55 -12.52 -5.84
C SER A 67 -29.62 -11.54 -7.01
N PRO A 68 -29.27 -11.97 -8.25
CA PRO A 68 -29.48 -11.14 -9.44
C PRO A 68 -30.98 -10.90 -9.65
N GLU A 69 -31.32 -9.69 -10.08
CA GLU A 69 -32.68 -9.27 -10.42
C GLU A 69 -33.20 -9.94 -11.71
#